data_AF-A0A2Z7B0G1-F1
#
_entry.id   AF-A0A2Z7B0G1-F1
#
_cell.length_a   1.000
_cell.length_b   1.000
_cell.length_c   1.000
_cell.angle_alpha   90.00
_cell.angle_beta   90.00
_cell.angle_gamma   90.00
#
_symmetry.space_group_name_H-M   'P 1'
#
loop_
_entity.id
_entity.type
_entity.pdbx_description
1 polymer ?
#
loop_
_entity_poly.entity_id
_entity_poly.type
_entity_poly.pdbx_seq_one_letter_code
_entity_poly.pdbx_strand_id
1 'polypeptide(L)'
;MGTKLTFSTAFHPQTDGQSERVIQILEDLFRACIVDFLESWDLKLSLVEFAYNNSFQASIQMAPYEALYGRKCRTPLHWDEVGERAGLGPDVVEQTAAAVRKIRERMKAAQR
;
A
#
# COMPACT_ATOMS: atom_id res chain seq x y z
N MET A 1 -10.40 27.62 1.14
CA MET A 1 -10.75 26.38 0.43
C MET A 1 -12.20 26.04 0.78
N GLY A 2 -13.10 25.99 -0.20
CA GLY A 2 -14.53 25.75 0.01
C GLY A 2 -14.86 24.27 0.17
N THR A 3 -14.27 23.59 1.14
CA THR A 3 -14.50 22.17 1.42
C THR A 3 -15.78 21.97 2.23
N LYS A 4 -16.63 21.05 1.77
CA LYS A 4 -17.87 20.65 2.46
C LYS A 4 -17.61 19.35 3.23
N LEU A 5 -17.84 19.36 4.55
CA LEU A 5 -17.70 18.17 5.38
C LEU A 5 -18.91 17.26 5.23
N THR A 6 -18.66 15.98 4.97
CA THR A 6 -19.66 14.91 4.97
C THR A 6 -19.23 13.87 6.01
N PHE A 7 -20.01 13.73 7.07
CA PHE A 7 -19.70 12.81 8.18
C PHE A 7 -20.38 11.46 7.96
N SER A 8 -19.65 10.39 8.21
CA SER A 8 -20.22 9.05 8.37
C SER A 8 -20.99 8.98 9.70
N THR A 9 -22.17 8.38 9.69
CA THR A 9 -22.96 8.11 10.90
C THR A 9 -22.81 6.64 11.29
N ALA A 10 -22.61 6.35 12.58
CA ALA A 10 -22.53 4.98 13.08
C ALA A 10 -23.77 4.16 12.69
N PHE A 11 -23.57 2.91 12.25
CA PHE A 11 -24.61 1.95 11.84
C PHE A 11 -25.41 2.31 10.57
N HIS A 12 -24.89 3.19 9.70
CA HIS A 12 -25.57 3.56 8.46
C HIS A 12 -24.63 3.57 7.26
N PRO A 13 -24.65 2.56 6.38
CA PRO A 13 -23.72 2.40 5.26
C PRO A 13 -24.03 3.33 4.07
N GLN A 14 -24.43 4.58 4.33
CA GLN A 14 -24.82 5.55 3.29
C GLN A 14 -23.69 6.46 2.79
N THR A 15 -22.45 6.33 3.30
CA THR A 15 -21.32 7.18 2.88
C THR A 15 -20.66 6.68 1.60
N ASP A 16 -19.93 5.56 1.66
CA ASP A 16 -19.39 4.82 0.52
C ASP A 16 -18.81 3.49 1.05
N GLY A 17 -19.57 2.41 0.90
CA GLY A 17 -19.15 1.08 1.38
C GLY A 17 -17.85 0.57 0.73
N GLN A 18 -17.44 1.13 -0.42
CA GLN A 18 -16.14 0.83 -1.01
C GLN A 18 -15.01 1.45 -0.19
N SER A 19 -15.10 2.74 0.13
CA SER A 19 -14.12 3.43 0.96
C SER A 19 -14.04 2.83 2.37
N GLU A 20 -15.16 2.51 2.99
CA GLU A 20 -15.19 1.86 4.31
C GLU A 20 -14.48 0.50 4.30
N ARG A 21 -14.74 -0.34 3.29
CA ARG A 21 -14.06 -1.63 3.12
C ARG A 21 -12.56 -1.47 2.88
N VAL A 22 -12.17 -0.48 2.08
CA VAL A 22 -10.76 -0.18 1.82
C VAL A 22 -10.05 0.29 3.10
N ILE A 23 -10.68 1.16 3.88
CA ILE A 23 -10.16 1.62 5.18
C ILE A 23 -9.94 0.44 6.11
N GLN A 24 -10.91 -0.47 6.23
CA GLN A 24 -10.77 -1.67 7.07
C GLN A 24 -9.58 -2.55 6.66
N ILE A 25 -9.43 -2.82 5.36
CA ILE A 25 -8.29 -3.61 4.83
C ILE A 25 -6.96 -2.94 5.17
N LEU A 26 -6.89 -1.61 5.02
CA LEU A 26 -5.70 -0.84 5.35
C LEU A 26 -5.38 -0.90 6.85
N GLU A 27 -6.39 -0.75 7.72
CA GLU A 27 -6.22 -0.87 9.17
C GLU A 27 -5.70 -2.25 9.57
N ASP A 28 -6.26 -3.32 9.01
CA ASP A 28 -5.83 -4.69 9.30
C ASP A 28 -4.42 -4.97 8.77
N LEU A 29 -4.08 -4.44 7.59
CA LEU A 29 -2.72 -4.47 7.06
C LEU A 29 -1.74 -3.74 7.98
N PHE A 30 -2.08 -2.53 8.43
CA PHE A 30 -1.23 -1.77 9.33
C PHE A 30 -1.05 -2.47 10.67
N ARG A 31 -2.12 -3.03 11.24
CA ARG A 31 -2.07 -3.79 12.49
C ARG A 31 -1.10 -4.98 12.37
N ALA A 32 -1.18 -5.73 11.26
CA ALA A 32 -0.26 -6.84 11.01
C ALA A 32 1.18 -6.37 10.80
N CYS A 33 1.39 -5.27 10.07
CA CYS A 33 2.72 -4.71 9.83
C CYS A 33 3.36 -4.17 11.11
N ILE A 34 2.60 -3.51 11.99
CA ILE A 34 3.10 -3.02 13.28
C ILE A 34 3.60 -4.17 14.14
N VAL A 35 2.85 -5.29 14.20
CA VAL A 35 3.30 -6.50 14.92
C VAL A 35 4.57 -7.08 14.31
N ASP A 36 4.70 -7.02 12.98
CA ASP A 36 5.86 -7.57 12.26
C ASP A 36 7.12 -6.72 12.31
N PHE A 37 6.99 -5.40 12.53
CA PHE A 37 8.07 -4.43 12.47
C PHE A 37 8.29 -3.64 13.77
N LEU A 38 7.55 -3.96 14.84
CA LEU A 38 7.60 -3.45 16.22
C LEU A 38 8.32 -2.11 16.43
N GLU A 39 9.64 -2.09 16.59
CA GLU A 39 10.42 -0.87 16.92
C GLU A 39 10.68 0.06 15.73
N SER A 40 10.39 -0.40 14.51
CA SER A 40 10.67 0.30 13.24
C SER A 40 9.44 0.49 12.37
N TRP A 41 8.24 0.28 12.92
CA TRP A 41 6.99 0.31 12.16
C TRP A 41 6.77 1.64 11.43
N ASP A 42 7.19 2.75 12.05
CA ASP A 42 7.15 4.11 11.52
C ASP A 42 8.04 4.26 10.29
N LEU A 43 9.25 3.72 10.34
CA LEU A 43 10.18 3.66 9.20
C LEU A 43 9.67 2.76 8.07
N LYS A 44 8.77 1.81 8.37
CA LYS A 44 8.19 0.89 7.39
C LYS A 44 6.87 1.40 6.81
N LEU A 45 6.27 2.46 7.35
CA LEU A 45 4.97 2.96 6.90
C LEU A 45 4.98 3.32 5.40
N SER A 46 6.05 3.99 4.95
CA SER A 46 6.24 4.31 3.53
C SER A 46 6.33 3.07 2.64
N LEU A 47 6.89 1.95 3.16
CA LEU A 47 6.93 0.69 2.42
C LEU A 47 5.56 0.00 2.38
N VAL A 48 4.74 0.16 3.43
CA VAL A 48 3.37 -0.35 3.45
C VAL A 48 2.50 0.38 2.44
N GLU A 49 2.52 1.71 2.47
CA GLU A 49 1.84 2.55 1.48
C GLU A 49 2.31 2.22 0.07
N PHE A 50 3.63 2.14 -0.13
CA PHE A 50 4.23 1.78 -1.40
C PHE A 50 3.72 0.43 -1.90
N ALA A 51 3.75 -0.61 -1.06
CA ALA A 51 3.29 -1.93 -1.44
C ALA A 51 1.80 -1.93 -1.80
N TYR A 52 0.96 -1.21 -1.05
CA TYR A 52 -0.48 -1.12 -1.29
C TYR A 52 -0.79 -0.41 -2.61
N ASN A 53 -0.21 0.77 -2.83
CA ASN A 53 -0.45 1.59 -4.02
C ASN A 53 0.04 0.91 -5.31
N ASN A 54 0.98 -0.02 -5.21
CA ASN A 54 1.56 -0.73 -6.34
C ASN A 54 1.12 -2.21 -6.46
N SER A 55 0.15 -2.63 -5.65
CA SER A 55 -0.45 -3.96 -5.75
C SER A 55 -1.78 -3.87 -6.48
N PHE A 56 -2.09 -4.93 -7.24
CA PHE A 56 -3.36 -5.04 -7.96
C PHE A 56 -4.54 -5.05 -6.99
N GLN A 57 -5.58 -4.30 -7.32
CA GLN A 57 -6.82 -4.24 -6.54
C GLN A 57 -8.00 -4.68 -7.39
N ALA A 58 -8.71 -5.69 -6.91
CA ALA A 58 -9.81 -6.30 -7.64
C ALA A 58 -10.96 -5.30 -7.92
N SER A 59 -11.21 -4.33 -7.04
CA SER A 59 -12.29 -3.34 -7.18
C SER A 59 -12.08 -2.38 -8.35
N ILE A 60 -10.83 -2.00 -8.64
CA ILE A 60 -10.47 -1.08 -9.73
C ILE A 60 -9.77 -1.78 -10.91
N GLN A 61 -9.54 -3.09 -10.81
CA GLN A 61 -8.85 -3.93 -11.79
C GLN A 61 -7.46 -3.43 -12.23
N MET A 62 -6.78 -2.66 -11.38
CA MET A 62 -5.42 -2.15 -11.57
C MET A 62 -4.80 -1.79 -10.22
N ALA A 63 -3.57 -1.29 -10.19
CA ALA A 63 -3.00 -0.71 -8.98
C ALA A 63 -3.45 0.76 -8.79
N PRO A 64 -3.66 1.27 -7.57
CA PRO A 64 -3.99 2.70 -7.33
C PRO A 64 -3.02 3.65 -8.00
N TYR A 65 -1.72 3.31 -7.99
CA TYR A 65 -0.70 4.11 -8.65
C TYR A 65 -0.94 4.19 -10.16
N GLU A 66 -1.32 3.08 -10.80
CA GLU A 66 -1.65 3.07 -12.23
C GLU A 66 -2.91 3.89 -12.50
N ALA A 67 -3.94 3.78 -11.66
CA ALA A 67 -5.16 4.57 -11.78
C ALA A 67 -4.88 6.08 -11.65
N LEU A 68 -3.97 6.47 -10.74
CA LEU A 68 -3.65 7.87 -10.47
C LEU A 68 -2.72 8.48 -11.53
N TYR A 69 -1.73 7.73 -12.01
CA TYR A 69 -0.67 8.25 -12.88
C TYR A 69 -0.73 7.75 -14.33
N GLY A 70 -1.63 6.83 -14.64
CA GLY A 70 -1.77 6.23 -15.98
C GLY A 70 -0.60 5.34 -16.41
N ARG A 71 0.30 4.96 -15.50
CA ARG A 71 1.49 4.14 -15.78
C ARG A 71 1.89 3.28 -14.59
N LYS A 72 2.60 2.19 -14.87
CA LYS A 72 3.26 1.36 -13.84
C LYS A 72 4.32 2.17 -13.09
N CYS A 73 4.41 1.95 -11.78
CA CYS A 73 5.48 2.53 -10.98
C CYS A 73 6.82 1.91 -11.35
N ARG A 74 7.83 2.77 -11.52
CA ARG A 74 9.20 2.37 -11.83
C ARG A 74 10.02 2.49 -10.56
N THR A 75 10.53 1.37 -10.05
CA THR A 75 11.18 1.37 -8.74
C THR A 75 12.38 0.48 -8.70
N PRO A 76 13.25 0.69 -7.68
CA PRO A 76 14.36 -0.20 -7.49
C PRO A 76 14.04 -1.67 -7.20
N LEU A 77 12.78 -1.96 -6.90
CA LEU A 77 12.31 -3.27 -6.47
C LEU A 77 11.60 -4.03 -7.60
N HIS A 78 11.34 -3.38 -8.74
CA HIS A 78 10.63 -3.94 -9.87
C HIS A 78 11.13 -3.31 -11.18
N TRP A 79 12.17 -3.91 -11.76
CA TRP A 79 12.78 -3.52 -13.04
C TRP A 79 12.38 -4.51 -14.13
N ASP A 80 11.27 -4.24 -14.82
CA ASP A 80 10.95 -4.93 -16.08
C ASP A 80 11.31 -4.06 -17.30
N GLU A 81 11.69 -2.79 -17.10
CA GLU A 81 12.19 -1.88 -18.13
C GLU A 81 13.60 -1.39 -17.77
N VAL A 82 14.55 -1.58 -18.69
CA VAL A 82 15.98 -1.23 -18.58
C VAL A 82 16.16 0.26 -18.23
N GLY A 83 16.55 0.55 -16.99
CA GLY A 83 16.84 1.92 -16.52
C GLY A 83 17.76 1.91 -15.30
N GLU A 84 18.58 2.96 -15.12
CA GLU A 84 19.69 3.03 -14.15
C GLU A 84 19.32 2.59 -12.73
N ARG A 85 20.14 1.69 -12.18
CA ARG A 85 20.18 1.35 -10.74
C ARG A 85 20.64 2.58 -9.97
N ALA A 86 19.72 3.46 -9.60
CA ALA A 86 20.05 4.64 -8.82
C ALA A 86 20.60 4.25 -7.43
N GLY A 87 21.91 4.39 -7.25
CA GLY A 87 22.60 4.81 -6.03
C GLY A 87 22.48 4.00 -4.71
N LEU A 88 21.62 2.99 -4.63
CA LEU A 88 21.41 2.19 -3.42
C LEU A 88 22.28 0.94 -3.44
N GLY A 89 22.97 0.66 -2.33
CA GLY A 89 23.74 -0.56 -2.16
C GLY A 89 22.87 -1.83 -2.23
N PRO A 90 23.41 -2.96 -2.70
CA PRO A 90 22.65 -4.21 -2.88
C PRO A 90 21.95 -4.67 -1.59
N ASP A 91 22.59 -4.48 -0.44
CA ASP A 91 22.05 -4.86 0.88
C ASP A 91 20.76 -4.10 1.21
N VAL A 92 20.70 -2.80 0.88
CA VAL A 92 19.52 -1.96 1.13
C VAL A 92 18.38 -2.36 0.20
N VAL A 93 18.68 -2.68 -1.05
CA VAL A 93 17.68 -3.16 -2.02
C VAL A 93 17.11 -4.50 -1.55
N GLU A 94 17.95 -5.42 -1.09
CA GLU A 94 17.51 -6.72 -0.61
C GLU A 94 16.66 -6.64 0.66
N GLN A 95 17.09 -5.85 1.65
CA GLN A 95 16.32 -5.60 2.87
C GLN A 95 14.95 -4.98 2.56
N THR A 96 14.93 -4.01 1.64
CA THR A 96 13.69 -3.34 1.21
C THR A 96 12.78 -4.32 0.48
N ALA A 97 13.32 -5.15 -0.42
CA ALA A 97 12.58 -6.18 -1.13
C ALA A 97 11.99 -7.23 -0.17
N ALA A 98 12.74 -7.64 0.85
CA ALA A 98 12.26 -8.56 1.88
C ALA A 98 11.09 -7.98 2.68
N ALA A 99 11.20 -6.71 3.10
CA ALA A 99 10.12 -6.02 3.80
C ALA A 99 8.86 -5.92 2.93
N VAL A 100 8.99 -5.54 1.65
CA VAL A 100 7.87 -5.46 0.71
C VAL A 100 7.21 -6.82 0.46
N ARG A 101 7.99 -7.91 0.36
CA ARG A 101 7.45 -9.27 0.27
C ARG A 101 6.57 -9.61 1.47
N LYS A 102 7.08 -9.37 2.69
CA LYS A 102 6.34 -9.61 3.94
C LYS A 102 5.04 -8.81 4.00
N ILE A 103 5.08 -7.53 3.62
CA ILE A 103 3.90 -6.65 3.56
C ILE A 103 2.86 -7.18 2.57
N ARG A 104 3.29 -7.63 1.38
CA ARG A 104 2.38 -8.22 0.38
C ARG A 104 1.71 -9.50 0.86
N GLU A 105 2.40 -10.32 1.65
CA GLU A 105 1.81 -11.51 2.27
C GLU A 105 0.72 -11.13 3.28
N ARG A 106 0.99 -10.14 4.14
CA ARG A 106 -0.02 -9.61 5.07
C ARG A 106 -1.22 -9.01 4.35
N MET A 107 -0.98 -8.29 3.26
CA MET A 107 -2.04 -7.71 2.45
C MET A 107 -2.95 -8.77 1.83
N LYS A 108 -2.38 -9.85 1.28
CA LYS A 108 -3.18 -10.99 0.79
C LYS A 108 -4.02 -11.66 1.89
N ALA A 109 -3.54 -11.65 3.13
CA ALA A 109 -4.31 -12.16 4.26
C ALA A 109 -5.44 -11.20 4.67
N ALA A 110 -5.21 -9.88 4.61
CA ALA A 110 -6.20 -8.85 4.95
C ALA A 110 -7.28 -8.65 3.87
N GLN A 111 -7.00 -9.00 2.61
CA GLN A 111 -7.93 -8.87 1.48
C GLN A 111 -8.94 -10.04 1.36
N ARG A 112 -9.03 -10.92 2.35
CA ARG A 112 -9.95 -12.06 2.35
C ARG A 112 -11.40 -11.69 2.64
#